data_AF-A0A218QBR5-F1
#
_entry.id   AF-A0A218QBR5-F1
#
_cell.length_a   1.000
_cell.length_b   1.000
_cell.length_c   1.000
_cell.angle_alpha   90.00
_cell.angle_beta   90.00
_cell.angle_gamma   90.00
#
_symmetry.space_group_name_H-M   'P 1'
#
loop_
_entity.id
_entity.type
_entity.pdbx_description
1 polymer ?
#
loop_
_entity_poly.entity_id
_entity_poly.type
_entity_poly.pdbx_seq_one_letter_code
_entity_poly.pdbx_strand_id
1 'polypeptide(L)'
;MVRELELKHLLAKFPETAPAANPVFFRTYSRALQVGQRETWERVCDRTLTGLTNVGKLRPQEAAILKQMQQNLKALPSGRWLWVGGTDWISKPKNFSGGYNCTSTNLQDWNAFGLMMDLAMMGCGTGAVIEPKYISQIPPIRNHLQVRVQGEIGSIPVEQRREFTETKITGNSVTIHVGDSRQGWVESYQTLLKLSSDERFSGKVEVIVDISDVRKAGETLKGFGGVANPVKLPGLYERCASILNKAIGRQLNSVECCLLIDQAAVTIVAGNIRRSAGMRQFDSSDRLAATAKDNLWQQDENGNWRIDPERDALRMANHTRVFHRKPTLEECIDAVRKQYYSGEGAIQWAGEAVARANCDLLSTQSLKTDFLQAYEQGTAKQWLQNRYPDIDASELEHRLSRYGLNPCGN
;
A
#
# COMPACT_ATOMS: atom_id res chain seq x y z
N MET A 1 -31.39 -16.73 -29.22
CA MET A 1 -32.53 -16.15 -28.48
C MET A 1 -31.94 -15.31 -27.35
N VAL A 2 -31.72 -14.02 -27.61
CA VAL A 2 -31.15 -13.09 -26.64
C VAL A 2 -32.26 -12.77 -25.64
N ARG A 3 -32.10 -13.16 -24.38
CA ARG A 3 -33.04 -12.81 -23.31
C ARG A 3 -32.86 -11.31 -23.04
N GLU A 4 -33.75 -10.48 -23.58
CA GLU A 4 -33.93 -9.11 -23.12
C GLU A 4 -34.40 -9.17 -21.66
N LEU A 5 -33.49 -8.88 -20.74
CA LEU A 5 -33.83 -8.62 -19.35
C LEU A 5 -34.28 -7.17 -19.26
N GLU A 6 -35.57 -6.95 -19.02
CA GLU A 6 -36.09 -5.63 -18.63
C GLU A 6 -35.36 -5.16 -17.37
N LEU A 7 -34.41 -4.24 -17.54
CA LEU A 7 -33.79 -3.50 -16.46
C LEU A 7 -34.83 -2.51 -15.91
N LYS A 8 -35.55 -2.91 -14.86
CA LYS A 8 -36.30 -1.95 -14.03
C LYS A 8 -35.29 -0.94 -13.48
N HIS A 9 -35.27 0.26 -14.06
CA HIS A 9 -34.46 1.37 -13.59
C HIS A 9 -34.91 1.78 -12.18
N LEU A 10 -34.24 1.23 -11.17
CA LEU A 10 -34.26 1.78 -9.81
C LEU A 10 -33.54 3.14 -9.86
N LEU A 11 -34.25 4.20 -10.25
CA LEU A 11 -33.74 5.57 -10.22
C LEU A 11 -33.53 5.98 -8.76
N ALA A 12 -32.34 5.71 -8.22
CA ALA A 12 -31.82 6.58 -7.19
C ALA A 12 -31.85 8.00 -7.78
N LYS A 13 -32.59 8.92 -7.16
CA LYS A 13 -32.73 10.30 -7.65
C LYS A 13 -31.44 11.07 -7.39
N PHE A 14 -30.39 10.73 -8.12
CA PHE A 14 -29.20 11.58 -8.27
C PHE A 14 -29.60 12.85 -9.03
N PRO A 15 -28.98 14.01 -8.74
CA PRO A 15 -29.27 15.24 -9.46
C PRO A 15 -29.04 15.08 -10.97
N GLU A 16 -29.89 15.69 -11.79
CA GLU A 16 -29.73 15.68 -13.26
C GLU A 16 -28.40 16.32 -13.70
N THR A 17 -27.87 17.25 -12.89
CA THR A 17 -26.55 17.86 -13.07
C THR A 17 -25.38 16.88 -12.88
N ALA A 18 -25.64 15.66 -12.41
CA ALA A 18 -24.65 14.61 -12.20
C ALA A 18 -24.96 13.36 -13.06
N PRO A 19 -24.91 13.45 -14.40
CA PRO A 19 -25.36 12.39 -15.31
C PRO A 19 -24.59 11.08 -15.15
N ALA A 20 -23.34 11.13 -14.69
CA ALA A 20 -22.51 9.94 -14.43
C ALA A 20 -22.76 9.29 -13.06
N ALA A 21 -23.47 9.95 -12.12
CA ALA A 21 -23.60 9.47 -10.76
C ALA A 21 -24.31 8.11 -10.69
N ASN A 22 -25.41 7.96 -11.43
CA ASN A 22 -26.19 6.73 -11.44
C ASN A 22 -25.39 5.50 -11.95
N PRO A 23 -24.76 5.53 -13.15
CA PRO A 23 -23.97 4.39 -13.60
C PRO A 23 -22.73 4.13 -12.73
N VAL A 24 -22.08 5.18 -12.19
CA VAL A 24 -20.93 5.01 -11.27
C VAL A 24 -21.36 4.34 -9.98
N PHE A 25 -22.48 4.76 -9.38
CA PHE A 25 -23.01 4.19 -8.15
C PHE A 25 -23.28 2.68 -8.30
N PHE A 26 -24.03 2.29 -9.33
CA PHE A 26 -24.41 0.90 -9.53
C PHE A 26 -23.23 0.00 -9.87
N ARG A 27 -22.24 0.51 -10.63
CA ARG A 27 -21.02 -0.24 -10.96
C ARG A 27 -20.07 -0.37 -9.77
N THR A 28 -19.98 0.62 -8.89
CA THR A 28 -18.85 0.74 -7.94
C THR A 28 -19.24 0.59 -6.46
N TYR A 29 -20.40 1.07 -6.03
CA TYR A 29 -20.74 1.13 -4.60
C TYR A 29 -21.96 0.29 -4.20
N SER A 30 -22.90 0.09 -5.13
CA SER A 30 -24.06 -0.77 -4.94
C SER A 30 -23.63 -2.24 -4.90
N ARG A 31 -23.81 -2.95 -3.78
CA ARG A 31 -23.47 -4.38 -3.66
C ARG A 31 -24.61 -5.26 -4.19
N ALA A 32 -24.26 -6.48 -4.64
CA ALA A 32 -25.27 -7.49 -4.97
C ALA A 32 -25.90 -8.05 -3.69
N LEU A 33 -27.23 -8.19 -3.67
CA LEU A 33 -27.99 -8.79 -2.58
C LEU A 33 -28.39 -10.22 -2.91
N GLN A 34 -28.97 -10.39 -4.11
CA GLN A 34 -29.35 -11.66 -4.72
C GLN A 34 -29.14 -11.56 -6.24
N VAL A 35 -29.29 -12.66 -6.98
CA VAL A 35 -29.17 -12.65 -8.44
C VAL A 35 -30.13 -11.61 -9.04
N GLY A 36 -29.59 -10.66 -9.79
CA GLY A 36 -30.36 -9.58 -10.42
C GLY A 36 -30.77 -8.43 -9.50
N GLN A 37 -30.45 -8.46 -8.20
CA GLN A 37 -30.77 -7.39 -7.26
C GLN A 37 -29.53 -6.75 -6.65
N ARG A 38 -29.46 -5.42 -6.69
CA ARG A 38 -28.39 -4.63 -6.06
C ARG A 38 -28.94 -3.62 -5.07
N GLU A 39 -28.09 -3.13 -4.18
CA GLU A 39 -28.45 -2.08 -3.23
C GLU A 39 -28.88 -0.79 -3.93
N THR A 40 -29.96 -0.16 -3.44
CA THR A 40 -30.30 1.22 -3.80
C THR A 40 -29.40 2.21 -3.04
N TRP A 41 -29.38 3.48 -3.47
CA TRP A 41 -28.63 4.53 -2.77
C TRP A 41 -29.03 4.63 -1.28
N GLU A 42 -30.33 4.54 -0.99
CA GLU A 42 -30.86 4.57 0.37
C GLU A 42 -30.33 3.40 1.22
N ARG A 43 -30.35 2.18 0.69
CA ARG A 43 -29.79 1.00 1.40
C ARG A 43 -28.30 1.15 1.68
N VAL A 44 -27.53 1.72 0.75
CA VAL A 44 -26.11 2.03 0.98
C VAL A 44 -25.96 3.09 2.07
N CYS A 45 -26.78 4.14 2.07
CA CYS A 45 -26.78 5.15 3.13
C CYS A 45 -27.06 4.52 4.51
N ASP A 46 -28.13 3.72 4.63
CA ASP A 46 -28.50 3.11 5.91
C ASP A 46 -27.43 2.13 6.42
N ARG A 47 -26.89 1.28 5.55
CA ARG A 47 -25.81 0.34 5.90
C ARG A 47 -24.56 1.08 6.37
N THR A 48 -24.10 2.07 5.60
CA THR A 48 -22.86 2.79 5.89
C THR A 48 -22.98 3.67 7.13
N LEU A 49 -24.15 4.28 7.35
CA LEU A 49 -24.48 5.02 8.57
C LEU A 49 -24.49 4.10 9.78
N THR A 50 -25.13 2.92 9.69
CA THR A 50 -25.11 1.92 10.78
C THR A 50 -23.68 1.55 11.17
N GLY A 51 -22.82 1.34 10.16
CA GLY A 51 -21.40 1.11 10.39
C GLY A 51 -20.72 2.27 11.13
N LEU A 52 -20.97 3.52 10.73
CA LEU A 52 -20.39 4.70 11.38
C LEU A 52 -20.91 4.88 12.81
N THR A 53 -22.21 4.68 13.04
CA THR A 53 -22.82 4.76 14.37
C THR A 53 -22.19 3.77 15.33
N ASN A 54 -21.94 2.54 14.87
CA ASN A 54 -21.34 1.50 15.70
C ASN A 54 -19.86 1.80 16.03
N VAL A 55 -19.07 2.21 15.03
CA VAL A 55 -17.63 2.48 15.22
C VAL A 55 -17.40 3.78 15.98
N GLY A 56 -18.12 4.84 15.62
CA GLY A 56 -18.01 6.17 16.22
C GLY A 56 -18.81 6.35 17.51
N LYS A 57 -19.61 5.37 17.92
CA LYS A 57 -20.52 5.44 19.07
C LYS A 57 -21.42 6.69 19.02
N LEU A 58 -21.97 6.97 17.84
CA LEU A 58 -22.68 8.22 17.56
C LEU A 58 -24.03 8.27 18.29
N ARG A 59 -24.39 9.45 18.79
CA ARG A 59 -25.71 9.73 19.36
C ARG A 59 -26.77 9.79 18.26
N PRO A 60 -28.06 9.54 18.56
CA PRO A 60 -29.13 9.57 17.55
C PRO A 60 -29.20 10.88 16.75
N GLN A 61 -28.94 12.02 17.40
CA GLN A 61 -28.93 13.34 16.77
C GLN A 61 -27.77 13.50 15.77
N GLU A 62 -26.58 12.98 16.11
CA GLU A 62 -25.41 13.00 15.22
C GLU A 62 -25.63 12.09 14.01
N ALA A 63 -26.18 10.90 14.23
CA ALA A 63 -26.54 9.97 13.16
C ALA A 63 -27.59 10.56 12.21
N ALA A 64 -28.58 11.31 12.72
CA ALA A 64 -29.58 11.98 11.91
C ALA A 64 -28.97 13.06 10.99
N ILE A 65 -28.02 13.86 11.50
CA ILE A 65 -27.30 14.85 10.70
C ILE A 65 -26.49 14.16 9.58
N LEU A 66 -25.74 13.10 9.91
CA LEU A 66 -24.98 12.35 8.91
C LEU A 66 -25.87 11.73 7.84
N LYS A 67 -27.01 11.15 8.24
CA LYS A 67 -28.02 10.61 7.31
C LYS A 67 -28.49 11.68 6.32
N GLN A 68 -28.87 12.85 6.84
CA GLN A 68 -29.33 13.96 6.02
C GLN A 68 -28.23 14.45 5.05
N MET A 69 -26.99 14.62 5.52
CA MET A 69 -25.88 15.06 4.67
C MET A 69 -25.55 14.05 3.58
N GLN A 70 -25.56 12.76 3.91
CA GLN A 70 -25.25 11.70 2.96
C GLN A 70 -26.35 11.53 1.91
N GLN A 71 -27.63 11.46 2.33
CA GLN A 71 -28.75 11.30 1.40
C GLN A 71 -28.84 12.47 0.40
N ASN A 72 -28.55 13.69 0.85
CA ASN A 72 -28.53 14.90 0.01
C ASN A 72 -27.21 15.12 -0.73
N LEU A 73 -26.28 14.15 -0.68
CA LEU A 73 -24.98 14.19 -1.35
C LEU A 73 -24.14 15.44 -0.97
N LYS A 74 -24.31 15.96 0.24
CA LYS A 74 -23.58 17.12 0.77
C LYS A 74 -22.27 16.72 1.44
N ALA A 75 -22.26 15.57 2.10
CA ALA A 75 -21.05 14.96 2.64
C ALA A 75 -21.16 13.43 2.51
N LEU A 76 -20.11 12.80 2.02
CA LEU A 76 -20.06 11.36 1.82
C LEU A 76 -18.88 10.76 2.58
N PRO A 77 -19.02 9.54 3.12
CA PRO A 77 -17.86 8.81 3.59
C PRO A 77 -17.00 8.38 2.38
N SER A 78 -15.78 7.91 2.64
CA SER A 78 -14.86 7.52 1.58
C SER A 78 -15.48 6.46 0.65
N GLY A 79 -15.02 6.40 -0.61
CA GLY A 79 -15.50 5.37 -1.54
C GLY A 79 -15.29 3.94 -1.03
N ARG A 80 -14.28 3.70 -0.19
CA ARG A 80 -14.10 2.42 0.49
C ARG A 80 -15.19 2.17 1.51
N TRP A 81 -15.49 3.16 2.35
CA TRP A 81 -16.55 3.01 3.33
C TRP A 81 -17.93 2.86 2.68
N LEU A 82 -18.20 3.54 1.57
CA LEU A 82 -19.41 3.29 0.77
C LEU A 82 -19.53 1.80 0.35
N TRP A 83 -18.40 1.17 0.02
CA TRP A 83 -18.35 -0.24 -0.37
C TRP A 83 -18.40 -1.24 0.80
N VAL A 84 -17.68 -1.01 1.91
CA VAL A 84 -17.53 -2.00 2.99
C VAL A 84 -18.21 -1.63 4.30
N GLY A 85 -18.47 -0.35 4.56
CA GLY A 85 -18.99 0.14 5.84
C GLY A 85 -20.30 -0.54 6.21
N GLY A 86 -20.43 -1.04 7.44
CA GLY A 86 -21.63 -1.74 7.91
C GLY A 86 -21.88 -3.14 7.31
N THR A 87 -20.91 -3.72 6.58
CA THR A 87 -20.99 -5.12 6.13
C THR A 87 -20.48 -6.10 7.21
N ASP A 88 -20.92 -7.36 7.17
CA ASP A 88 -20.38 -8.43 8.03
C ASP A 88 -18.88 -8.71 7.79
N TRP A 89 -18.35 -8.29 6.64
CA TRP A 89 -16.93 -8.44 6.35
C TRP A 89 -16.10 -7.46 7.19
N ILE A 90 -16.48 -6.18 7.24
CA ILE A 90 -15.71 -5.15 7.97
C ILE A 90 -15.88 -5.26 9.50
N SER A 91 -16.96 -5.89 9.98
CA SER A 91 -17.17 -6.11 11.43
C SER A 91 -16.20 -7.11 12.04
N LYS A 92 -15.52 -7.93 11.22
CA LYS A 92 -14.52 -8.89 11.68
C LYS A 92 -13.22 -8.15 12.02
N PRO A 93 -12.65 -8.30 13.24
CA PRO A 93 -11.45 -7.58 13.65
C PRO A 93 -10.28 -7.70 12.67
N LYS A 94 -10.06 -8.88 12.07
CA LYS A 94 -8.99 -9.12 11.09
C LYS A 94 -9.08 -8.33 9.77
N ASN A 95 -10.19 -7.64 9.54
CA ASN A 95 -10.47 -6.87 8.33
C ASN A 95 -10.53 -5.35 8.58
N PHE A 96 -10.23 -4.87 9.79
CA PHE A 96 -10.40 -3.47 10.16
C PHE A 96 -9.67 -2.49 9.22
N SER A 97 -8.47 -2.86 8.76
CA SER A 97 -7.67 -2.11 7.79
C SER A 97 -8.38 -1.95 6.44
N GLY A 98 -9.33 -2.83 6.13
CA GLY A 98 -10.28 -2.71 5.03
C GLY A 98 -11.16 -1.47 5.09
N GLY A 99 -11.28 -0.78 6.22
CA GLY A 99 -11.96 0.51 6.32
C GLY A 99 -11.11 1.69 5.81
N TYR A 100 -9.80 1.51 5.70
CA TYR A 100 -8.84 2.55 5.34
C TYR A 100 -8.41 2.42 3.87
N ASN A 101 -8.39 3.55 3.16
CA ASN A 101 -8.06 3.58 1.74
C ASN A 101 -6.56 3.57 1.45
N CYS A 102 -5.78 4.20 2.32
CA CYS A 102 -4.37 4.47 2.12
C CYS A 102 -3.63 4.35 3.44
N THR A 103 -2.34 4.01 3.38
CA THR A 103 -1.44 3.89 4.53
C THR A 103 -0.10 4.58 4.24
N SER A 104 0.66 4.89 5.29
CA SER A 104 2.08 5.21 5.21
C SER A 104 2.84 4.37 6.23
N THR A 105 3.97 3.79 5.84
CA THR A 105 4.77 2.89 6.67
C THR A 105 6.25 3.24 6.58
N ASN A 106 6.92 3.36 7.72
CA ASN A 106 8.39 3.47 7.77
C ASN A 106 9.01 2.11 7.48
N LEU A 107 9.93 2.05 6.51
CA LEU A 107 10.51 0.79 6.06
C LEU A 107 11.71 0.36 6.92
N GLN A 108 11.44 -0.23 8.07
CA GLN A 108 12.45 -0.51 9.09
C GLN A 108 12.85 -2.00 9.22
N ASP A 109 11.98 -2.92 8.81
CA ASP A 109 12.23 -4.36 8.94
C ASP A 109 11.50 -5.17 7.86
N TRP A 110 11.72 -6.49 7.83
CA TRP A 110 11.02 -7.39 6.90
C TRP A 110 9.51 -7.47 7.13
N ASN A 111 9.04 -7.16 8.34
CA ASN A 111 7.60 -7.17 8.65
C ASN A 111 6.90 -5.99 7.96
N ALA A 112 7.57 -4.84 7.79
CA ALA A 112 7.04 -3.70 7.05
C ALA A 112 6.74 -4.05 5.58
N PHE A 113 7.59 -4.85 4.92
CA PHE A 113 7.33 -5.37 3.57
C PHE A 113 6.10 -6.27 3.52
N GLY A 114 6.00 -7.22 4.48
CA GLY A 114 4.84 -8.10 4.62
C GLY A 114 3.55 -7.30 4.86
N LEU A 115 3.59 -6.30 5.75
CA LEU A 115 2.47 -5.40 6.04
C LEU A 115 2.00 -4.64 4.79
N MET A 116 2.92 -4.13 3.97
CA MET A 116 2.54 -3.44 2.73
C MET A 116 1.90 -4.38 1.72
N MET A 117 2.44 -5.60 1.55
CA MET A 117 1.81 -6.62 0.71
C MET A 117 0.40 -6.93 1.21
N ASP A 118 0.24 -7.10 2.52
CA ASP A 118 -1.04 -7.39 3.17
C ASP A 118 -2.10 -6.31 2.91
N LEU A 119 -1.73 -5.06 3.16
CA LEU A 119 -2.60 -3.90 2.96
C LEU A 119 -2.95 -3.72 1.47
N ALA A 120 -1.99 -3.94 0.56
CA ALA A 120 -2.24 -3.89 -0.88
C ALA A 120 -3.22 -4.99 -1.33
N MET A 121 -3.16 -6.20 -0.77
CA MET A 121 -4.13 -7.28 -1.04
C MET A 121 -5.56 -6.95 -0.57
N MET A 122 -5.71 -6.03 0.40
CA MET A 122 -7.01 -5.46 0.79
C MET A 122 -7.40 -4.24 -0.05
N GLY A 123 -6.68 -3.95 -1.12
CA GLY A 123 -6.92 -2.83 -2.02
C GLY A 123 -6.60 -1.46 -1.43
N CYS A 124 -5.78 -1.41 -0.36
CA CYS A 124 -5.23 -0.18 0.22
C CYS A 124 -4.08 0.34 -0.63
N GLY A 125 -4.00 1.66 -0.83
CA GLY A 125 -2.81 2.30 -1.39
C GLY A 125 -1.69 2.32 -0.35
N THR A 126 -0.46 1.96 -0.75
CA THR A 126 0.67 1.83 0.16
C THR A 126 1.69 2.95 -0.03
N GLY A 127 1.86 3.78 1.00
CA GLY A 127 2.97 4.71 1.15
C GLY A 127 4.11 4.06 1.93
N ALA A 128 5.36 4.30 1.52
CA ALA A 128 6.55 3.82 2.21
C ALA A 128 7.58 4.95 2.36
N VAL A 129 8.11 5.14 3.56
CA VAL A 129 9.25 6.03 3.82
C VAL A 129 10.53 5.22 3.79
N ILE A 130 11.33 5.44 2.74
CA ILE A 130 12.54 4.69 2.40
C ILE A 130 13.76 5.62 2.57
N GLU A 131 13.91 6.14 3.78
CA GLU A 131 15.03 7.01 4.16
C GLU A 131 16.13 6.21 4.88
N PRO A 132 17.40 6.65 4.81
CA PRO A 132 18.53 5.97 5.42
C PRO A 132 18.30 5.53 6.87
N LYS A 133 17.72 6.42 7.70
CA LYS A 133 17.45 6.14 9.13
C LYS A 133 16.51 4.95 9.39
N TYR A 134 15.67 4.59 8.42
CA TYR A 134 14.79 3.42 8.52
C TYR A 134 15.42 2.20 7.87
N ILE A 135 15.88 2.32 6.62
CA ILE A 135 16.40 1.16 5.89
C ILE A 135 17.73 0.64 6.45
N SER A 136 18.50 1.46 7.17
CA SER A 136 19.70 1.01 7.89
C SER A 136 19.40 0.08 9.07
N GLN A 137 18.13 -0.09 9.46
CA GLN A 137 17.71 -1.03 10.49
C GLN A 137 17.44 -2.44 9.91
N ILE A 138 17.27 -2.54 8.59
CA ILE A 138 17.13 -3.82 7.90
C ILE A 138 18.50 -4.52 7.92
N PRO A 139 18.57 -5.80 8.32
CA PRO A 139 19.85 -6.51 8.39
C PRO A 139 20.51 -6.60 7.01
N PRO A 140 21.86 -6.63 6.95
CA PRO A 140 22.57 -6.86 5.70
C PRO A 140 22.18 -8.21 5.10
N ILE A 141 22.24 -8.31 3.77
CA ILE A 141 22.01 -9.57 3.08
C ILE A 141 23.23 -10.45 3.23
N ARG A 142 23.02 -11.71 3.63
CA ARG A 142 24.09 -12.66 3.97
C ARG A 142 24.00 -13.95 3.15
N ASN A 143 22.79 -14.33 2.75
CA ASN A 143 22.52 -15.61 2.15
C ASN A 143 22.20 -15.46 0.67
N HIS A 144 22.88 -16.26 -0.16
CA HIS A 144 22.55 -16.39 -1.58
C HIS A 144 21.36 -17.33 -1.73
N LEU A 145 20.20 -16.82 -2.12
CA LEU A 145 18.98 -17.62 -2.29
C LEU A 145 18.95 -18.25 -3.68
N GLN A 146 18.99 -19.57 -3.76
CA GLN A 146 18.67 -20.32 -4.98
C GLN A 146 17.20 -20.73 -4.92
N VAL A 147 16.34 -19.94 -5.55
CA VAL A 147 14.89 -20.18 -5.58
C VAL A 147 14.52 -21.11 -6.72
N ARG A 148 13.68 -22.11 -6.42
CA ARG A 148 12.95 -22.92 -7.40
C ARG A 148 11.48 -22.96 -7.02
N VAL A 149 10.60 -22.61 -7.95
CA VAL A 149 9.16 -22.80 -7.76
C VAL A 149 8.78 -24.24 -8.14
N GLN A 150 7.97 -24.88 -7.30
CA GLN A 150 7.47 -26.24 -7.48
C GLN A 150 5.93 -26.23 -7.41
N GLY A 151 5.32 -27.20 -8.09
CA GLY A 151 3.87 -27.38 -8.08
C GLY A 151 3.15 -26.54 -9.12
N GLU A 152 1.87 -26.85 -9.30
CA GLU A 152 0.99 -26.15 -10.22
C GLU A 152 -0.17 -25.53 -9.47
N ILE A 153 -0.51 -24.28 -9.83
CA ILE A 153 -1.64 -23.57 -9.25
C ILE A 153 -2.94 -24.35 -9.49
N GLY A 154 -3.72 -24.55 -8.43
CA GLY A 154 -5.00 -25.24 -8.49
C GLY A 154 -4.88 -26.77 -8.59
N SER A 155 -3.69 -27.33 -8.36
CA SER A 155 -3.48 -28.79 -8.36
C SER A 155 -4.07 -29.47 -7.12
N ILE A 156 -4.10 -28.79 -5.97
CA ILE A 156 -4.68 -29.34 -4.74
C ILE A 156 -6.19 -29.04 -4.68
N PRO A 157 -7.04 -30.06 -4.40
CA PRO A 157 -8.47 -29.88 -4.16
C PRO A 157 -8.76 -28.91 -3.01
N VAL A 158 -9.84 -28.12 -3.12
CA VAL A 158 -10.16 -27.01 -2.21
C VAL A 158 -10.13 -27.41 -0.74
N GLU A 159 -10.64 -28.60 -0.43
CA GLU A 159 -10.75 -29.16 0.92
C GLU A 159 -9.42 -29.64 1.53
N GLN A 160 -8.37 -29.75 0.70
CA GLN A 160 -7.03 -30.18 1.12
C GLN A 160 -6.01 -29.04 1.12
N ARG A 161 -6.40 -27.86 0.62
CA ARG A 161 -5.50 -26.70 0.54
C ARG A 161 -5.16 -26.18 1.93
N ARG A 162 -3.87 -25.90 2.16
CA ARG A 162 -3.43 -25.15 3.35
C ARG A 162 -3.94 -23.71 3.27
N GLU A 163 -4.52 -23.20 4.36
CA GLU A 163 -4.89 -21.77 4.43
C GLU A 163 -3.65 -20.89 4.68
N PHE A 164 -2.73 -21.33 5.54
CA PHE A 164 -1.54 -20.59 5.98
C PHE A 164 -0.27 -21.18 5.41
N THR A 165 0.78 -20.37 5.33
CA THR A 165 2.06 -20.84 4.80
C THR A 165 2.77 -21.69 5.83
N GLU A 166 3.27 -22.85 5.39
CA GLU A 166 4.08 -23.75 6.20
C GLU A 166 5.52 -23.72 5.68
N THR A 167 6.50 -23.50 6.56
CA THR A 167 7.92 -23.48 6.20
C THR A 167 8.66 -24.63 6.87
N LYS A 168 9.35 -25.44 6.08
CA LYS A 168 10.18 -26.57 6.54
C LYS A 168 11.63 -26.27 6.24
N ILE A 169 12.49 -26.44 7.24
CA ILE A 169 13.94 -26.18 7.13
C ILE A 169 14.66 -27.49 7.41
N THR A 170 15.47 -27.94 6.45
CA THR A 170 16.31 -29.14 6.57
C THR A 170 17.73 -28.79 6.14
N GLY A 171 18.61 -28.58 7.11
CA GLY A 171 19.96 -28.08 6.84
C GLY A 171 19.91 -26.74 6.12
N ASN A 172 20.48 -26.67 4.91
CA ASN A 172 20.54 -25.47 4.09
C ASN A 172 19.48 -25.41 2.98
N SER A 173 18.45 -26.25 3.11
CA SER A 173 17.29 -26.32 2.21
C SER A 173 16.04 -25.89 2.96
N VAL A 174 15.24 -25.04 2.33
CA VAL A 174 13.99 -24.51 2.88
C VAL A 174 12.86 -24.73 1.90
N THR A 175 11.80 -25.40 2.34
CA THR A 175 10.56 -25.56 1.58
C THR A 175 9.49 -24.65 2.15
N ILE A 176 8.96 -23.74 1.33
CA ILE A 176 7.85 -22.85 1.66
C ILE A 176 6.60 -23.38 0.94
N HIS A 177 5.67 -24.00 1.67
CA HIS A 177 4.35 -24.36 1.15
C HIS A 177 3.42 -23.16 1.26
N VAL A 178 3.08 -22.55 0.14
CA VAL A 178 2.35 -21.28 0.09
C VAL A 178 0.87 -21.51 0.39
N GLY A 179 0.35 -20.92 1.47
CA GLY A 179 -1.07 -21.05 1.84
C GLY A 179 -2.02 -20.32 0.89
N ASP A 180 -3.23 -20.86 0.70
CA ASP A 180 -4.32 -20.33 -0.14
C ASP A 180 -5.12 -19.18 0.52
N SER A 181 -4.41 -18.25 1.15
CA SER A 181 -5.01 -17.07 1.78
C SER A 181 -4.14 -15.83 1.59
N ARG A 182 -4.70 -14.65 1.87
CA ARG A 182 -3.94 -13.40 1.93
C ARG A 182 -2.76 -13.54 2.89
N GLN A 183 -3.00 -14.09 4.08
CA GLN A 183 -1.98 -14.35 5.09
C GLN A 183 -0.90 -15.30 4.58
N GLY A 184 -1.28 -16.40 3.92
CA GLY A 184 -0.32 -17.34 3.33
C GLY A 184 0.61 -16.67 2.30
N TRP A 185 0.07 -15.81 1.43
CA TRP A 185 0.88 -15.09 0.44
C TRP A 185 1.84 -14.09 1.08
N VAL A 186 1.37 -13.36 2.10
CA VAL A 186 2.20 -12.41 2.85
C VAL A 186 3.31 -13.13 3.61
N GLU A 187 2.97 -14.23 4.29
CA GLU A 187 3.92 -15.04 5.05
C GLU A 187 5.00 -15.64 4.14
N SER A 188 4.63 -16.20 3.00
CA SER A 188 5.59 -16.80 2.06
C SER A 188 6.56 -15.76 1.47
N TYR A 189 6.07 -14.59 1.07
CA TYR A 189 6.91 -13.47 0.64
C TYR A 189 7.84 -13.00 1.76
N GLN A 190 7.31 -12.76 2.96
CA GLN A 190 8.10 -12.31 4.11
C GLN A 190 9.14 -13.36 4.54
N THR A 191 8.81 -14.64 4.49
CA THR A 191 9.75 -15.74 4.77
C THR A 191 10.92 -15.70 3.79
N LEU A 192 10.68 -15.54 2.48
CA LEU A 192 11.76 -15.41 1.50
C LEU A 192 12.69 -14.23 1.83
N LEU A 193 12.14 -13.06 2.17
CA LEU A 193 12.95 -11.90 2.54
C LEU A 193 13.79 -12.18 3.80
N LYS A 194 13.19 -12.79 4.83
CA LYS A 194 13.87 -13.14 6.08
C LYS A 194 15.03 -14.12 5.85
N LEU A 195 14.85 -15.11 4.97
CA LEU A 195 15.90 -16.07 4.63
C LEU A 195 17.16 -15.41 4.08
N SER A 196 17.06 -14.25 3.42
CA SER A 196 18.21 -13.53 2.85
C SER A 196 19.19 -13.00 3.91
N SER A 197 18.71 -12.79 5.14
CA SER A 197 19.48 -12.20 6.25
C SER A 197 19.51 -13.09 7.49
N ASP A 198 18.98 -14.31 7.41
CA ASP A 198 18.85 -15.23 8.55
C ASP A 198 20.21 -15.80 8.95
N GLU A 199 20.59 -15.62 10.22
CA GLU A 199 21.89 -15.98 10.75
C GLU A 199 22.09 -17.49 10.92
N ARG A 200 21.02 -18.29 10.83
CA ARG A 200 21.11 -19.75 10.89
C ARG A 200 21.80 -20.35 9.66
N PHE A 201 21.88 -19.59 8.57
CA PHE A 201 22.51 -20.02 7.33
C PHE A 201 23.82 -19.27 7.11
N SER A 202 24.71 -19.88 6.32
CA SER A 202 25.92 -19.22 5.83
C SER A 202 26.14 -19.62 4.36
N GLY A 203 26.16 -18.63 3.47
CA GLY A 203 26.33 -18.86 2.04
C GLY A 203 25.03 -19.15 1.31
N LYS A 204 24.94 -20.29 0.62
CA LYS A 204 23.90 -20.56 -0.36
C LYS A 204 22.71 -21.30 0.25
N VAL A 205 21.50 -20.76 0.21
CA VAL A 205 20.28 -21.43 0.71
C VAL A 205 19.45 -21.90 -0.49
N GLU A 206 19.14 -23.20 -0.54
CA GLU A 206 18.21 -23.75 -1.52
C GLU A 206 16.77 -23.49 -1.04
N VAL A 207 15.97 -22.77 -1.82
CA VAL A 207 14.59 -22.40 -1.45
C VAL A 207 13.62 -22.99 -2.46
N ILE A 208 12.85 -23.98 -2.03
CA ILE A 208 11.76 -24.56 -2.80
C ILE A 208 10.46 -23.85 -2.41
N VAL A 209 9.83 -23.18 -3.36
CA VAL A 209 8.54 -22.53 -3.14
C VAL A 209 7.45 -23.36 -3.79
N ASP A 210 6.66 -24.05 -2.97
CA ASP A 210 5.57 -24.92 -3.41
C ASP A 210 4.25 -24.13 -3.44
N ILE A 211 3.71 -23.95 -4.66
CA ILE A 211 2.48 -23.18 -4.91
C ILE A 211 1.25 -24.06 -5.14
N SER A 212 1.35 -25.36 -4.90
CA SER A 212 0.29 -26.34 -5.24
C SER A 212 -1.04 -26.05 -4.54
N ASP A 213 -0.98 -25.52 -3.31
CA ASP A 213 -2.14 -25.14 -2.50
C ASP A 213 -2.89 -23.91 -3.05
N VAL A 214 -2.25 -23.06 -3.87
CA VAL A 214 -2.84 -21.79 -4.33
C VAL A 214 -3.97 -22.04 -5.32
N ARG A 215 -5.15 -21.43 -5.08
CA ARG A 215 -6.33 -21.51 -5.96
C ARG A 215 -6.08 -21.06 -7.40
N LYS A 216 -6.83 -21.60 -8.36
CA LYS A 216 -6.70 -21.20 -9.78
C LYS A 216 -7.31 -19.82 -10.07
N ALA A 217 -6.90 -19.24 -11.20
CA ALA A 217 -7.51 -18.02 -11.70
C ALA A 217 -9.03 -18.21 -11.95
N GLY A 218 -9.83 -17.21 -11.60
CA GLY A 218 -11.29 -17.26 -11.74
C GLY A 218 -12.06 -17.75 -10.51
N GLU A 219 -11.40 -18.34 -9.50
CA GLU A 219 -12.06 -18.73 -8.25
C GLU A 219 -12.53 -17.50 -7.45
N THR A 220 -13.79 -17.50 -6.99
CA THR A 220 -14.39 -16.38 -6.24
C THR A 220 -13.72 -16.16 -4.89
N LEU A 221 -13.43 -14.89 -4.55
CA LEU A 221 -12.91 -14.52 -3.24
C LEU A 221 -14.06 -14.37 -2.22
N LYS A 222 -14.00 -15.09 -1.09
CA LYS A 222 -15.07 -15.10 -0.07
C LYS A 222 -15.22 -13.79 0.72
N GLY A 223 -14.30 -12.83 0.57
CA GLY A 223 -14.26 -11.62 1.39
C GLY A 223 -14.30 -10.34 0.56
N PHE A 224 -13.11 -9.89 0.17
CA PHE A 224 -12.91 -8.64 -0.55
C PHE A 224 -12.30 -8.93 -1.93
N GLY A 225 -12.86 -8.32 -2.98
CA GLY A 225 -12.41 -8.51 -4.37
C GLY A 225 -13.38 -9.38 -5.20
N GLY A 226 -13.08 -9.48 -6.49
CA GLY A 226 -13.84 -10.30 -7.44
C GLY A 226 -13.35 -11.75 -7.45
N VAL A 227 -12.66 -12.12 -8.52
CA VAL A 227 -12.09 -13.46 -8.72
C VAL A 227 -10.58 -13.42 -8.53
N ALA A 228 -9.99 -14.54 -8.11
CA ALA A 228 -8.54 -14.69 -7.95
C ALA A 228 -7.82 -14.65 -9.31
N ASN A 229 -6.60 -14.12 -9.34
CA ASN A 229 -5.67 -14.29 -10.46
C ASN A 229 -4.20 -14.37 -9.97
N PRO A 230 -3.70 -15.57 -9.63
CA PRO A 230 -2.37 -15.77 -9.06
C PRO A 230 -1.23 -15.87 -10.09
N VAL A 231 -1.48 -15.58 -11.36
CA VAL A 231 -0.54 -15.86 -12.47
C VAL A 231 0.87 -15.27 -12.29
N LYS A 232 1.00 -14.17 -11.53
CA LYS A 232 2.29 -13.51 -11.29
C LYS A 232 3.00 -13.97 -10.00
N LEU A 233 2.32 -14.72 -9.13
CA LEU A 233 2.86 -15.20 -7.86
C LEU A 233 4.11 -16.09 -8.02
N PRO A 234 4.17 -17.06 -8.97
CA PRO A 234 5.36 -17.90 -9.13
C PRO A 234 6.63 -17.07 -9.36
N GLY A 235 6.58 -16.12 -10.30
CA GLY A 235 7.76 -15.31 -10.62
C GLY A 235 8.11 -14.26 -9.56
N LEU A 236 7.27 -14.02 -8.54
CA LEU A 236 7.58 -13.09 -7.45
C LEU A 236 8.87 -13.49 -6.74
N TYR A 237 8.99 -14.78 -6.41
CA TYR A 237 10.07 -15.30 -5.58
C TYR A 237 11.42 -15.21 -6.28
N GLU A 238 11.48 -15.55 -7.56
CA GLU A 238 12.69 -15.43 -8.39
C GLU A 238 13.13 -13.97 -8.55
N ARG A 239 12.19 -13.06 -8.80
CA ARG A 239 12.50 -11.61 -8.91
C ARG A 239 13.02 -11.04 -7.59
N CYS A 240 12.41 -11.42 -6.47
CA CYS A 240 12.89 -10.99 -5.15
C CYS A 240 14.28 -11.55 -4.84
N ALA A 241 14.52 -12.84 -5.09
CA ALA A 241 15.83 -13.45 -4.90
C ALA A 241 16.91 -12.79 -5.77
N SER A 242 16.60 -12.46 -7.02
CA SER A 242 17.52 -11.73 -7.89
C SER A 242 17.93 -10.37 -7.30
N ILE A 243 16.97 -9.60 -6.78
CA ILE A 243 17.25 -8.31 -6.12
C ILE A 243 18.10 -8.52 -4.86
N LEU A 244 17.70 -9.45 -3.99
CA LEU A 244 18.40 -9.72 -2.72
C LEU A 244 19.84 -10.21 -2.97
N ASN A 245 20.05 -11.11 -3.92
CA ASN A 245 21.36 -11.69 -4.22
C ASN A 245 22.37 -10.63 -4.74
N LYS A 246 21.90 -9.54 -5.37
CA LYS A 246 22.76 -8.39 -5.78
C LYS A 246 23.31 -7.59 -4.58
N ALA A 247 22.76 -7.80 -3.39
CA ALA A 247 23.12 -7.08 -2.17
C ALA A 247 23.86 -7.94 -1.12
N ILE A 248 24.26 -9.17 -1.45
CA ILE A 248 25.04 -10.03 -0.55
C ILE A 248 26.27 -9.28 -0.02
N GLY A 249 26.45 -9.31 1.31
CA GLY A 249 27.54 -8.64 2.01
C GLY A 249 27.26 -7.19 2.38
N ARG A 250 26.09 -6.63 2.04
CA ARG A 250 25.70 -5.25 2.37
C ARG A 250 24.22 -5.13 2.70
N GLN A 251 23.82 -3.97 3.20
CA GLN A 251 22.40 -3.60 3.30
C GLN A 251 21.84 -3.27 1.90
N LEU A 252 20.52 -3.42 1.78
CA LEU A 252 19.79 -2.97 0.60
C LEU A 252 19.89 -1.44 0.49
N ASN A 253 20.05 -0.95 -0.74
CA ASN A 253 19.85 0.47 -1.01
C ASN A 253 18.35 0.80 -1.13
N SER A 254 18.02 2.08 -1.18
CA SER A 254 16.64 2.56 -1.25
C SER A 254 15.87 2.08 -2.49
N VAL A 255 16.53 1.96 -3.64
CA VAL A 255 15.91 1.49 -4.90
C VAL A 255 15.63 0.00 -4.84
N GLU A 256 16.53 -0.80 -4.26
CA GLU A 256 16.31 -2.24 -4.04
C GLU A 256 15.15 -2.48 -3.06
N CYS A 257 15.09 -1.70 -1.98
CA CYS A 257 13.95 -1.67 -1.08
C CYS A 257 12.65 -1.33 -1.83
N CYS A 258 12.64 -0.29 -2.66
CA CYS A 258 11.50 0.09 -3.49
C CYS A 258 11.05 -1.05 -4.42
N LEU A 259 12.00 -1.66 -5.13
CA LEU A 259 11.74 -2.77 -6.04
C LEU A 259 11.11 -3.95 -5.30
N LEU A 260 11.60 -4.34 -4.12
CA LEU A 260 11.00 -5.45 -3.36
C LEU A 260 9.52 -5.19 -3.02
N ILE A 261 9.17 -3.96 -2.64
CA ILE A 261 7.78 -3.57 -2.36
C ILE A 261 6.96 -3.64 -3.65
N ASP A 262 7.49 -3.09 -4.73
CA ASP A 262 6.76 -2.96 -5.99
C ASP A 262 6.63 -4.31 -6.72
N GLN A 263 7.56 -5.25 -6.54
CA GLN A 263 7.42 -6.62 -7.03
C GLN A 263 6.23 -7.35 -6.39
N ALA A 264 6.00 -7.13 -5.09
CA ALA A 264 4.80 -7.61 -4.43
C ALA A 264 3.55 -6.93 -5.01
N ALA A 265 3.60 -5.62 -5.25
CA ALA A 265 2.49 -4.87 -5.85
C ALA A 265 2.14 -5.34 -7.27
N VAL A 266 3.13 -5.58 -8.15
CA VAL A 266 2.94 -6.16 -9.50
C VAL A 266 2.19 -7.49 -9.41
N THR A 267 2.56 -8.34 -8.45
CA THR A 267 1.93 -9.64 -8.23
C THR A 267 0.45 -9.51 -7.84
N ILE A 268 0.12 -8.55 -6.98
CA ILE A 268 -1.25 -8.32 -6.50
C ILE A 268 -2.14 -7.69 -7.59
N VAL A 269 -1.62 -6.73 -8.36
CA VAL A 269 -2.41 -6.00 -9.38
C VAL A 269 -2.81 -6.88 -10.55
N ALA A 270 -1.95 -7.82 -10.96
CA ALA A 270 -2.33 -8.85 -11.92
C ALA A 270 -3.53 -9.67 -11.41
N GLY A 271 -3.72 -9.76 -10.09
CA GLY A 271 -4.82 -10.36 -9.36
C GLY A 271 -6.22 -9.80 -9.59
N ASN A 272 -6.39 -8.78 -10.45
CA ASN A 272 -7.65 -8.05 -10.65
C ASN A 272 -8.13 -7.30 -9.39
N ILE A 273 -7.24 -7.14 -8.40
CA ILE A 273 -7.41 -6.29 -7.24
C ILE A 273 -6.88 -4.91 -7.67
N ARG A 274 -7.80 -3.96 -7.83
CA ARG A 274 -7.65 -2.51 -8.05
C ARG A 274 -6.18 -2.03 -8.16
N ARG A 275 -5.80 -1.42 -9.30
CA ARG A 275 -4.48 -0.77 -9.53
C ARG A 275 -3.86 -0.31 -8.21
N SER A 276 -2.87 -1.04 -7.69
CA SER A 276 -2.21 -0.69 -6.45
C SER A 276 -1.63 0.71 -6.63
N ALA A 277 -2.07 1.65 -5.79
CA ALA A 277 -1.48 2.97 -5.76
C ALA A 277 -0.31 2.90 -4.78
N GLY A 278 0.91 3.07 -5.28
CA GLY A 278 2.10 3.17 -4.46
C GLY A 278 2.58 4.60 -4.34
N MET A 279 3.13 4.95 -3.17
CA MET A 279 3.92 6.16 -2.97
C MET A 279 5.21 5.79 -2.25
N ARG A 280 6.35 6.27 -2.74
CA ARG A 280 7.68 5.94 -2.20
C ARG A 280 8.39 7.26 -1.91
N GLN A 281 8.68 7.48 -0.64
CA GLN A 281 9.39 8.66 -0.18
C GLN A 281 10.84 8.32 0.06
N PHE A 282 11.73 9.14 -0.48
CA PHE A 282 13.18 8.97 -0.39
C PHE A 282 13.81 10.25 0.13
N ASP A 283 14.94 10.15 0.81
CA ASP A 283 15.69 11.32 1.23
C ASP A 283 16.10 12.17 0.01
N SER A 284 16.03 13.49 0.13
CA SER A 284 16.36 14.42 -0.96
C SER A 284 17.79 14.30 -1.50
N SER A 285 18.72 13.78 -0.69
CA SER A 285 20.11 13.53 -1.05
C SER A 285 20.34 12.17 -1.73
N ASP A 286 19.32 11.31 -1.77
CA ASP A 286 19.40 10.00 -2.41
C ASP A 286 19.39 10.13 -3.94
N ARG A 287 20.60 10.16 -4.53
CA ARG A 287 20.78 10.30 -5.97
C ARG A 287 20.29 9.08 -6.74
N LEU A 288 20.38 7.87 -6.17
CA LEU A 288 19.92 6.65 -6.82
C LEU A 288 18.39 6.68 -6.97
N ALA A 289 17.68 7.02 -5.90
CA ALA A 289 16.23 7.14 -5.93
C ALA A 289 15.74 8.30 -6.81
N ALA A 290 16.46 9.43 -6.82
CA ALA A 290 16.11 10.61 -7.60
C ALA A 290 16.06 10.35 -9.11
N THR A 291 16.90 9.44 -9.63
CA THR A 291 16.97 9.09 -11.05
C THR A 291 16.43 7.68 -11.35
N ALA A 292 15.90 6.97 -10.35
CA ALA A 292 15.47 5.57 -10.48
C ALA A 292 14.43 5.34 -11.59
N LYS A 293 13.63 6.36 -11.91
CA LYS A 293 12.58 6.32 -12.96
C LYS A 293 12.93 7.09 -14.23
N ASP A 294 14.14 7.62 -14.34
CA ASP A 294 14.56 8.36 -15.53
C ASP A 294 14.71 7.41 -16.72
N ASN A 295 14.16 7.79 -17.87
CA ASN A 295 14.12 6.96 -19.08
C ASN A 295 13.57 5.56 -18.80
N LEU A 296 12.51 5.45 -17.98
CA LEU A 296 11.88 4.17 -17.67
C LEU A 296 11.28 3.55 -18.94
N TRP A 297 10.65 4.39 -19.78
CA TRP A 297 10.23 4.04 -21.13
C TRP A 297 11.31 4.48 -22.12
N GLN A 298 11.73 3.56 -22.99
CA GLN A 298 12.75 3.80 -24.01
C GLN A 298 12.28 3.23 -25.33
N GLN A 299 12.67 3.85 -26.45
CA GLN A 299 12.44 3.27 -27.76
C GLN A 299 13.57 2.30 -28.12
N ASP A 300 13.23 1.16 -28.71
CA ASP A 300 14.20 0.28 -29.34
C ASP A 300 14.65 0.84 -30.71
N GLU A 301 15.57 0.12 -31.37
CA GLU A 301 16.12 0.49 -32.68
C GLU A 301 15.05 0.62 -33.78
N ASN A 302 13.87 0.01 -33.58
CA ASN A 302 12.74 0.05 -34.50
C ASN A 302 11.69 1.10 -34.08
N GLY A 303 11.94 1.89 -33.04
CA GLY A 303 11.03 2.89 -32.51
C GLY A 303 9.94 2.36 -31.57
N ASN A 304 9.95 1.07 -31.21
CA ASN A 304 8.97 0.50 -30.28
C ASN A 304 9.29 0.88 -28.84
N TRP A 305 8.28 1.31 -28.09
CA TRP A 305 8.43 1.58 -26.67
C TRP A 305 8.58 0.28 -25.87
N ARG A 306 9.65 0.20 -25.07
CA ARG A 306 9.93 -0.86 -24.12
C ARG A 306 10.29 -0.29 -22.75
N ILE A 307 10.17 -1.13 -21.74
CA ILE A 307 10.63 -0.88 -20.37
C ILE A 307 11.71 -1.89 -20.01
N ASP A 308 12.73 -1.45 -19.28
CA ASP A 308 13.72 -2.36 -18.71
C ASP A 308 13.01 -3.32 -17.72
N PRO A 309 13.04 -4.65 -17.96
CA PRO A 309 12.38 -5.63 -17.09
C PRO A 309 12.83 -5.57 -15.63
N GLU A 310 14.07 -5.16 -15.35
CA GLU A 310 14.57 -5.02 -13.97
C GLU A 310 13.96 -3.79 -13.26
N ARG A 311 13.50 -2.80 -14.03
CA ARG A 311 12.94 -1.54 -13.54
C ARG A 311 11.43 -1.43 -13.72
N ASP A 312 10.78 -2.37 -14.42
CA ASP A 312 9.33 -2.35 -14.71
C ASP A 312 8.48 -2.14 -13.45
N ALA A 313 8.87 -2.76 -12.33
CA ALA A 313 8.13 -2.63 -11.08
C ALA A 313 8.06 -1.18 -10.55
N LEU A 314 9.02 -0.31 -10.87
CA LEU A 314 9.03 1.09 -10.42
C LEU A 314 7.83 1.92 -10.94
N ARG A 315 7.09 1.43 -11.93
CA ARG A 315 5.84 2.07 -12.38
C ARG A 315 4.68 1.91 -11.39
N MET A 316 4.81 1.03 -10.39
CA MET A 316 3.75 0.75 -9.43
C MET A 316 3.58 1.86 -8.38
N ALA A 317 4.51 2.81 -8.33
CA ALA A 317 4.47 3.90 -7.37
C ALA A 317 4.97 5.24 -7.93
N ASN A 318 4.47 6.33 -7.36
CA ASN A 318 5.04 7.66 -7.53
C ASN A 318 6.17 7.89 -6.52
N HIS A 319 7.25 8.53 -6.94
CA HIS A 319 8.40 8.83 -6.08
C HIS A 319 8.34 10.28 -5.60
N THR A 320 8.60 10.49 -4.31
CA THR A 320 8.70 11.83 -3.70
C THR A 320 10.05 11.99 -3.01
N ARG A 321 10.75 13.09 -3.30
CA ARG A 321 11.98 13.46 -2.59
C ARG A 321 11.63 14.28 -1.35
N VAL A 322 12.06 13.80 -0.20
CA VAL A 322 11.79 14.40 1.12
C VAL A 322 12.99 15.23 1.54
N PHE A 323 12.80 16.53 1.67
CA PHE A 323 13.80 17.45 2.17
C PHE A 323 13.61 17.63 3.69
N HIS A 324 14.69 17.44 4.44
CA HIS A 324 14.75 17.76 5.88
C HIS A 324 15.28 19.17 6.17
N ARG A 325 15.50 19.96 5.12
CA ARG A 325 15.72 21.41 5.14
C ARG A 325 14.77 22.08 4.15
N LYS A 326 14.62 23.40 4.19
CA LYS A 326 13.92 24.10 3.12
C LYS A 326 14.62 23.84 1.77
N PRO A 327 13.90 23.39 0.73
CA PRO A 327 14.47 23.25 -0.61
C PRO A 327 14.86 24.61 -1.17
N THR A 328 15.95 24.67 -1.94
CA THR A 328 16.37 25.90 -2.61
C THR A 328 15.43 26.24 -3.77
N LEU A 329 15.49 27.49 -4.24
CA LEU A 329 14.72 27.90 -5.42
C LEU A 329 15.07 27.05 -6.65
N GLU A 330 16.36 26.76 -6.85
CA GLU A 330 16.84 25.93 -7.95
C GLU A 330 16.29 24.49 -7.86
N GLU A 331 16.31 23.88 -6.68
CA GLU A 331 15.76 22.53 -6.48
C GLU A 331 14.25 22.49 -6.75
N CYS A 332 13.52 23.54 -6.38
CA CYS A 332 12.11 23.68 -6.71
C CYS A 332 11.89 23.82 -8.23
N ILE A 333 12.69 24.65 -8.91
CA ILE A 333 12.62 24.83 -10.37
C ILE A 333 12.90 23.50 -11.08
N ASP A 334 13.93 22.77 -10.67
CA ASP A 334 14.29 21.49 -11.27
C ASP A 334 13.23 20.42 -11.03
N ALA A 335 12.63 20.39 -9.83
CA ALA A 335 11.51 19.50 -9.53
C ALA A 335 10.30 19.79 -10.43
N VAL A 336 9.90 21.07 -10.57
CA VAL A 336 8.79 21.47 -11.44
C VAL A 336 9.10 21.16 -12.91
N ARG A 337 10.33 21.42 -13.37
CA ARG A 337 10.77 21.08 -14.73
C ARG A 337 10.66 19.57 -14.98
N LYS A 338 11.11 18.74 -14.03
CA LYS A 338 11.01 17.28 -14.13
C LYS A 338 9.54 16.83 -14.22
N GLN A 339 8.67 17.41 -13.38
CA GLN A 339 7.23 17.11 -13.39
C GLN A 339 6.58 17.48 -14.72
N TYR A 340 6.97 18.61 -15.33
CA TYR A 340 6.48 19.02 -16.63
C TYR A 340 6.80 18.00 -17.74
N TYR A 341 8.02 17.45 -17.76
CA TYR A 341 8.45 16.55 -18.83
C TYR A 341 8.07 15.08 -18.61
N SER A 342 7.93 14.61 -17.37
CA SER A 342 7.70 13.18 -17.09
C SER A 342 6.53 12.88 -16.16
N GLY A 343 5.97 13.88 -15.48
CA GLY A 343 5.04 13.68 -14.36
C GLY A 343 5.71 13.23 -13.06
N GLU A 344 7.03 12.99 -13.04
CA GLU A 344 7.81 12.60 -11.87
C GLU A 344 8.59 13.79 -11.28
N GLY A 345 9.17 13.61 -10.09
CA GLY A 345 9.95 14.67 -9.43
C GLY A 345 9.16 15.44 -8.37
N ALA A 346 8.17 14.80 -7.76
CA ALA A 346 7.50 15.34 -6.59
C ALA A 346 8.51 15.58 -5.45
N ILE A 347 8.32 16.67 -4.72
CA ILE A 347 9.14 17.01 -3.55
C ILE A 347 8.25 17.35 -2.36
N GLN A 348 8.78 17.15 -1.16
CA GLN A 348 8.14 17.53 0.09
C GLN A 348 9.19 18.14 1.03
N TRP A 349 8.82 19.20 1.74
CA TRP A 349 9.60 19.67 2.88
C TRP A 349 9.02 19.07 4.17
N ALA A 350 9.75 18.14 4.78
CA ALA A 350 9.29 17.42 5.98
C ALA A 350 9.09 18.35 7.17
N GLY A 351 9.95 19.36 7.35
CA GLY A 351 9.84 20.33 8.45
C GLY A 351 8.49 21.05 8.47
N GLU A 352 8.03 21.53 7.30
CA GLU A 352 6.72 22.18 7.18
C GLU A 352 5.56 21.20 7.37
N ALA A 353 5.67 19.97 6.88
CA ALA A 353 4.66 18.93 7.09
C ALA A 353 4.50 18.59 8.58
N VAL A 354 5.61 18.36 9.28
CA VAL A 354 5.65 18.09 10.72
C VAL A 354 5.11 19.29 11.49
N ALA A 355 5.51 20.52 11.14
CA ALA A 355 5.02 21.72 11.82
C ALA A 355 3.49 21.87 11.69
N ARG A 356 2.93 21.64 10.48
CA ARG A 356 1.49 21.68 10.25
C ARG A 356 0.75 20.58 11.02
N ALA A 357 1.32 19.39 11.12
CA ALA A 357 0.74 18.26 11.85
C ALA A 357 0.81 18.41 13.38
N ASN A 358 1.54 19.43 13.87
CA ASN A 358 1.66 19.79 15.27
C ASN A 358 1.07 21.19 15.55
N CYS A 359 0.06 21.63 14.79
CA CYS A 359 -0.57 22.94 14.96
C CYS A 359 -1.25 23.13 16.32
N ASP A 360 -1.59 22.03 17.01
CA ASP A 360 -2.07 22.01 18.39
C ASP A 360 -1.00 22.53 19.38
N LEU A 361 0.28 22.24 19.12
CA LEU A 361 1.42 22.73 19.90
C LEU A 361 1.96 24.05 19.33
N LEU A 362 2.05 24.15 18.00
CA LEU A 362 2.60 25.29 17.26
C LEU A 362 1.49 26.28 16.86
N SER A 363 0.75 26.75 17.85
CA SER A 363 -0.48 27.55 17.66
C SER A 363 -0.26 28.96 17.12
N THR A 364 0.99 29.45 17.09
CA THR A 364 1.33 30.78 16.60
C THR A 364 2.41 30.72 15.52
N GLN A 365 2.43 31.74 14.66
CA GLN A 365 3.45 31.85 13.61
C GLN A 365 4.87 31.92 14.19
N SER A 366 5.07 32.55 15.35
CA SER A 366 6.39 32.60 16.02
C SER A 366 6.84 31.20 16.44
N LEU A 367 5.97 30.44 17.11
CA LEU A 367 6.28 29.07 17.54
C LEU A 367 6.61 28.16 16.35
N LYS A 368 5.85 28.29 15.27
CA LYS A 368 6.12 27.57 14.03
C LYS A 368 7.49 27.93 13.46
N THR A 369 7.81 29.23 13.37
CA THR A 369 9.11 29.69 12.86
C THR A 369 10.27 29.15 13.71
N ASP A 370 10.17 29.24 15.03
CA ASP A 370 11.20 28.75 15.96
C ASP A 370 11.38 27.23 15.85
N PHE A 371 10.26 26.49 15.76
CA PHE A 371 10.29 25.05 15.53
C PHE A 371 10.96 24.67 14.21
N LEU A 372 10.65 25.39 13.12
CA LEU A 372 11.25 25.12 11.81
C LEU A 372 12.77 25.33 11.83
N GLN A 373 13.26 26.35 12.55
CA GLN A 373 14.69 26.55 12.75
C GLN A 373 15.31 25.37 13.51
N ALA A 374 14.68 24.93 14.60
CA ALA A 374 15.14 23.75 15.34
C ALA A 374 15.11 22.47 14.49
N TYR A 375 14.12 22.33 13.61
CA TYR A 375 14.01 21.20 12.69
C TYR A 375 15.18 21.16 11.71
N GLU A 376 15.49 22.27 11.05
CA GLU A 376 16.62 22.36 10.10
C GLU A 376 17.97 22.12 10.78
N GLN A 377 18.09 22.45 12.06
CA GLN A 377 19.28 22.19 12.89
C GLN A 377 19.34 20.75 13.43
N GLY A 378 18.31 19.93 13.22
CA GLY A 378 18.22 18.57 13.76
C GLY A 378 17.92 18.51 15.27
N THR A 379 17.47 19.62 15.87
CA THR A 379 17.19 19.75 17.32
C THR A 379 15.70 19.81 17.65
N ALA A 380 14.81 19.57 16.68
CA ALA A 380 13.35 19.63 16.86
C ALA A 380 12.82 18.72 17.99
N LYS A 381 13.42 17.54 18.19
CA LYS A 381 13.04 16.62 19.27
C LYS A 381 13.27 17.24 20.64
N GLN A 382 14.47 17.76 20.87
CA GLN A 382 14.82 18.46 22.11
C GLN A 382 14.00 19.73 22.28
N TRP A 383 13.76 20.47 21.20
CA TRP A 383 12.93 21.68 21.22
C TRP A 383 11.51 21.40 21.71
N LEU A 384 10.86 20.36 21.19
CA LEU A 384 9.53 19.93 21.64
C LEU A 384 9.57 19.44 23.08
N GLN A 385 10.52 18.58 23.44
CA GLN A 385 10.61 18.02 24.79
C GLN A 385 10.82 19.11 25.86
N ASN A 386 11.68 20.10 25.60
CA ASN A 386 11.95 21.18 26.54
C ASN A 386 10.72 22.07 26.78
N ARG A 387 9.87 22.23 25.76
CA ARG A 387 8.69 23.09 25.81
C ARG A 387 7.44 22.37 26.30
N TYR A 388 7.37 21.06 26.05
CA TYR A 388 6.26 20.19 26.42
C TYR A 388 6.81 18.94 27.14
N PRO A 389 7.29 19.10 28.39
CA PRO A 389 8.00 18.03 29.11
C PRO A 389 7.14 16.81 29.40
N ASP A 390 5.82 16.97 29.43
CA ASP A 390 4.86 15.90 29.70
C ASP A 390 4.58 15.00 28.49
N ILE A 391 5.06 15.37 27.29
CA ILE A 391 4.96 14.51 26.10
C ILE A 391 5.96 13.37 26.28
N ASP A 392 5.46 12.15 26.24
CA ASP A 392 6.30 10.96 26.29
C ASP A 392 7.10 10.75 25.00
N ALA A 393 8.14 9.92 25.09
CA ALA A 393 9.06 9.68 23.98
C ALA A 393 8.39 9.06 22.74
N SER A 394 7.33 8.26 22.93
CA SER A 394 6.62 7.59 21.83
C SER A 394 5.76 8.58 21.06
N GLU A 395 5.02 9.44 21.76
CA GLU A 395 4.23 10.49 21.11
C GLU A 395 5.13 11.54 20.45
N LEU A 396 6.29 11.86 21.04
CA LEU A 396 7.26 12.75 20.42
C LEU A 396 7.81 12.18 19.11
N GLU A 397 8.18 10.90 19.10
CA GLU A 397 8.64 10.22 17.88
C GLU A 397 7.53 10.16 16.82
N HIS A 398 6.32 9.80 17.23
CA HIS A 398 5.15 9.78 16.36
C HIS A 398 4.90 11.16 15.74
N ARG A 399 4.91 12.24 16.53
CA ARG A 399 4.76 13.64 16.07
C ARG A 399 5.80 14.06 15.05
N LEU A 400 7.06 13.70 15.26
CA LEU A 400 8.16 14.02 14.34
C LEU A 400 8.13 13.18 13.06
N SER A 401 7.48 12.01 13.10
CA SER A 401 7.26 11.16 11.92
C SER A 401 6.05 11.56 11.06
N ARG A 402 5.26 12.59 11.45
CA ARG A 402 4.05 13.05 10.73
C ARG A 402 4.35 13.80 9.43
N TYR A 403 5.24 13.27 8.61
CA TYR A 403 5.50 13.67 7.22
C TYR A 403 5.34 12.49 6.24
N GLY A 404 5.17 11.27 6.73
CA GLY A 404 4.87 10.10 5.90
C GLY A 404 3.62 10.34 5.05
N LEU A 405 3.80 10.32 3.74
CA LEU A 405 2.74 10.48 2.76
C LEU A 405 2.13 9.13 2.43
N ASN A 406 0.92 9.19 1.91
CA ASN A 406 0.19 8.03 1.42
C ASN A 406 -0.42 8.38 0.04
N PRO A 407 -0.83 7.38 -0.76
CA PRO A 407 -1.32 7.64 -2.11
C PRO A 407 -2.62 8.45 -2.21
N CYS A 408 -3.30 8.73 -1.09
CA CYS A 408 -4.48 9.58 -1.02
C CYS A 408 -4.14 11.03 -0.63
N GLY A 409 -2.88 11.30 -0.25
CA GLY A 409 -2.41 12.64 0.07
C GLY A 409 -2.25 13.44 -1.22
N ASN A 410 -3.01 14.54 -1.33
CA ASN A 410 -2.74 15.65 -2.24
C ASN A 410 -2.26 16.84 -1.43
#